data_AF-A0A834ST66-F1
#
_entry.id   AF-A0A834ST66-F1
#
_cell.length_a   1.000
_cell.length_b   1.000
_cell.length_c   1.000
_cell.angle_alpha   90.00
_cell.angle_beta   90.00
_cell.angle_gamma   90.00
#
_symmetry.space_group_name_H-M   'P 1'
#
loop_
_entity.id
_entity.type
_entity.pdbx_description
1 polymer ?
#
loop_
_entity_poly.entity_id
_entity_poly.type
_entity_poly.pdbx_seq_one_letter_code
_entity_poly.pdbx_strand_id
1 'polypeptide(L)'
;MEEKIDTAEKQVLVDIVKMVQKRGMKGTMGDWKEFLSIHDKKFGAGLSDPAKRSHEVLATFLKSFSKDDLKFFDNIMRRHSNQLLFEKLKDKSHDTPEQRLVQKTLQHPLYPLDYAFAELEM
;
A
#
# COMPACT_ATOMS: atom_id res chain seq x y z
N MET A 1 -8.40 10.98 2.04
CA MET A 1 -7.96 9.57 1.99
C MET A 1 -8.74 8.79 0.94
N GLU A 2 -10.07 8.95 0.89
CA GLU A 2 -10.90 8.29 -0.12
C GLU A 2 -10.44 8.58 -1.56
N GLU A 3 -10.14 9.84 -1.90
CA GLU A 3 -9.59 10.20 -3.22
C GLU A 3 -8.21 9.58 -3.51
N LYS A 4 -7.38 9.39 -2.48
CA LYS A 4 -6.07 8.70 -2.63
C LYS A 4 -6.27 7.22 -2.94
N ILE A 5 -7.29 6.59 -2.35
CA ILE A 5 -7.66 5.20 -2.64
C ILE A 5 -8.14 5.07 -4.09
N ASP A 6 -8.94 6.02 -4.57
CA ASP A 6 -9.46 6.01 -5.95
C ASP A 6 -8.37 6.18 -7.01
N THR A 7 -7.31 6.92 -6.69
CA THR A 7 -6.22 7.23 -7.63
C THR A 7 -5.00 6.32 -7.47
N ALA A 8 -4.93 5.53 -6.40
CA ALA A 8 -3.82 4.62 -6.15
C ALA A 8 -3.71 3.52 -7.22
N GLU A 9 -2.49 3.10 -7.50
CA GLU A 9 -2.24 1.96 -8.36
C GLU A 9 -2.89 0.69 -7.79
N LYS A 10 -3.47 -0.13 -8.67
CA LYS A 10 -4.16 -1.37 -8.24
C LYS A 10 -3.29 -2.26 -7.35
N GLN A 11 -1.98 -2.37 -7.63
CA GLN A 11 -1.09 -3.20 -6.82
C GLN A 11 -0.97 -2.71 -5.38
N VAL A 12 -0.93 -1.39 -5.17
CA VAL A 12 -0.92 -0.79 -3.82
C VAL A 12 -2.20 -1.17 -3.08
N LEU A 13 -3.37 -1.10 -3.74
CA LEU A 13 -4.63 -1.51 -3.13
C LEU A 13 -4.63 -3.01 -2.79
N VAL A 14 -4.11 -3.87 -3.67
CA VAL A 14 -3.97 -5.31 -3.43
C VAL A 14 -3.12 -5.60 -2.20
N ASP A 15 -1.98 -4.93 -2.07
CA ASP A 15 -1.06 -5.13 -0.95
C ASP A 15 -1.66 -4.69 0.38
N ILE A 16 -2.40 -3.58 0.39
CA ILE A 16 -3.14 -3.12 1.57
C ILE A 16 -4.23 -4.13 1.95
N VAL A 17 -5.02 -4.63 1.00
CA VAL A 17 -6.06 -5.64 1.30
C VAL A 17 -5.44 -6.94 1.84
N LYS A 18 -4.34 -7.43 1.27
CA LYS A 18 -3.61 -8.60 1.80
C LYS A 18 -3.12 -8.36 3.23
N MET A 19 -2.63 -7.16 3.52
CA MET A 19 -2.20 -6.77 4.86
C MET A 19 -3.38 -6.76 5.83
N VAL A 20 -4.52 -6.14 5.46
CA VAL A 20 -5.77 -6.13 6.24
C VAL A 20 -6.21 -7.56 6.56
N GLN A 21 -6.18 -8.46 5.56
CA GLN A 21 -6.51 -9.88 5.75
C GLN A 21 -5.55 -10.56 6.74
N LYS A 22 -4.24 -10.32 6.61
CA LYS A 22 -3.21 -10.89 7.50
C LYS A 22 -3.39 -10.42 8.94
N ARG A 23 -3.84 -9.18 9.15
CA ARG A 23 -4.10 -8.60 10.48
C ARG A 23 -5.50 -8.91 11.02
N GLY A 24 -6.35 -9.57 10.24
CA GLY A 24 -7.72 -9.89 10.65
C GLY A 24 -8.61 -8.66 10.86
N MET A 25 -8.28 -7.53 10.22
CA MET A 25 -9.01 -6.28 10.38
C MET A 25 -10.38 -6.35 9.68
N LYS A 26 -11.39 -5.67 10.25
CA LYS A 26 -12.76 -5.63 9.74
C LYS A 26 -13.24 -4.20 9.60
N GLY A 27 -13.85 -3.89 8.46
CA GLY A 27 -14.52 -2.62 8.23
C GLY A 27 -16.00 -2.69 8.60
N THR A 28 -16.74 -1.64 8.26
CA THR A 28 -18.21 -1.61 8.41
C THR A 28 -18.93 -2.66 7.57
N MET A 29 -18.28 -3.14 6.50
CA MET A 29 -18.77 -4.22 5.63
C MET A 29 -18.19 -5.60 5.98
N GLY A 30 -17.59 -5.74 7.16
CA GLY A 30 -16.97 -6.98 7.63
C GLY A 30 -15.53 -7.18 7.18
N ASP A 31 -15.05 -8.41 7.27
CA ASP A 31 -13.79 -8.82 6.67
C ASP A 31 -13.89 -8.97 5.15
N TRP A 32 -12.76 -9.20 4.49
CA TRP A 32 -12.70 -9.31 3.03
C TRP A 32 -13.60 -10.42 2.46
N LYS A 33 -13.77 -11.55 3.17
CA LYS A 33 -14.62 -12.65 2.69
C LYS A 33 -16.09 -12.29 2.87
N GLU A 34 -16.44 -11.71 4.02
CA GLU A 34 -17.79 -11.20 4.32
C GLU A 34 -18.20 -10.16 3.27
N PHE A 35 -17.35 -9.17 2.99
CA PHE A 35 -17.57 -8.15 1.97
C PHE A 35 -17.83 -8.75 0.59
N LEU A 36 -16.96 -9.65 0.11
CA LEU A 36 -17.08 -10.26 -1.21
C LEU A 36 -18.34 -11.10 -1.36
N SER A 37 -18.79 -11.79 -0.29
CA SER A 37 -20.00 -12.60 -0.33
C SER A 37 -21.26 -11.78 -0.70
N ILE A 38 -21.26 -10.50 -0.37
CA ILE A 38 -22.36 -9.56 -0.64
C ILE A 38 -22.13 -8.77 -1.93
N HIS A 39 -20.89 -8.30 -2.17
CA HIS A 39 -20.57 -7.30 -3.20
C HIS A 39 -19.95 -7.87 -4.49
N ASP A 40 -19.40 -9.09 -4.48
CA ASP A 40 -18.83 -9.73 -5.67
C ASP A 40 -19.11 -11.24 -5.66
N LYS A 41 -20.31 -11.62 -6.14
CA LYS A 41 -20.85 -12.99 -6.18
C LYS A 41 -20.13 -13.92 -7.18
N LYS A 42 -18.84 -13.73 -7.42
CA LYS A 42 -18.02 -14.63 -8.24
C LYS A 42 -17.61 -15.84 -7.41
N PHE A 43 -17.89 -17.05 -7.89
CA PHE A 43 -17.64 -18.33 -7.20
C PHE A 43 -16.30 -18.99 -7.62
N GLY A 44 -15.64 -19.72 -6.71
CA GLY A 44 -14.46 -20.58 -7.01
C GLY A 44 -13.21 -20.38 -6.12
N ALA A 45 -12.21 -21.25 -6.27
CA ALA A 45 -10.99 -21.36 -5.43
C ALA A 45 -10.05 -20.12 -5.41
N GLY A 46 -10.36 -19.07 -6.18
CA GLY A 46 -9.64 -17.79 -6.19
C GLY A 46 -10.41 -16.62 -5.57
N LEU A 47 -11.52 -16.89 -4.86
CA LEU A 47 -12.47 -15.88 -4.40
C LEU A 47 -11.81 -14.76 -3.58
N SER A 48 -10.90 -15.15 -2.70
CA SER A 48 -10.36 -14.28 -1.67
C SER A 48 -9.10 -13.56 -2.10
N ASP A 49 -8.59 -13.81 -3.31
CA ASP A 49 -7.35 -13.20 -3.79
C ASP A 49 -7.63 -11.76 -4.27
N PRO A 50 -7.11 -10.73 -3.58
CA PRO A 50 -7.35 -9.34 -3.96
C PRO A 50 -6.80 -9.00 -5.35
N ALA A 51 -5.75 -9.69 -5.82
CA ALA A 51 -5.16 -9.44 -7.14
C ALA A 51 -6.14 -9.71 -8.29
N LYS A 52 -7.12 -10.60 -8.06
CA LYS A 52 -8.15 -11.00 -9.03
C LYS A 52 -9.37 -10.07 -9.04
N ARG A 53 -9.38 -9.00 -8.25
CA ARG A 53 -10.49 -8.04 -8.18
C ARG A 53 -10.21 -6.76 -8.97
N SER A 54 -11.29 -6.06 -9.35
CA SER A 54 -11.17 -4.76 -9.98
C SER A 54 -10.66 -3.74 -8.97
N HIS A 55 -10.06 -2.66 -9.49
CA HIS A 55 -9.64 -1.53 -8.66
C HIS A 55 -10.80 -0.99 -7.82
N GLU A 56 -11.97 -0.81 -8.43
CA GLU A 56 -13.19 -0.34 -7.76
C GLU A 56 -13.59 -1.22 -6.56
N VAL A 57 -13.62 -2.54 -6.71
CA VAL A 57 -13.98 -3.46 -5.61
C VAL A 57 -12.99 -3.36 -4.44
N LEU A 58 -11.70 -3.20 -4.74
CA LEU A 58 -10.67 -3.01 -3.71
C LEU A 58 -10.85 -1.65 -3.01
N ALA A 59 -11.11 -0.59 -3.79
CA ALA A 59 -11.32 0.75 -3.28
C ALA A 59 -12.56 0.83 -2.37
N THR A 60 -13.69 0.27 -2.80
CA THR A 60 -14.93 0.21 -2.02
C THR A 60 -14.71 -0.50 -0.69
N PHE A 61 -14.02 -1.65 -0.68
CA PHE A 61 -13.72 -2.36 0.56
C PHE A 61 -12.84 -1.52 1.50
N LEU A 62 -11.75 -0.93 1.00
CA LEU A 62 -10.84 -0.13 1.83
C LEU A 62 -11.51 1.13 2.39
N LYS A 63 -12.44 1.73 1.64
CA LYS A 63 -13.26 2.86 2.10
C LYS A 63 -14.27 2.49 3.19
N SER A 64 -14.56 1.21 3.40
CA SER A 64 -15.48 0.76 4.45
C SER A 64 -14.89 0.83 5.87
N PHE A 65 -13.58 1.08 5.99
CA PHE A 65 -12.86 1.15 7.26
C PHE A 65 -13.00 2.50 7.97
N SER A 66 -12.68 2.52 9.26
CA SER A 66 -12.79 3.75 10.07
C SER A 66 -11.77 4.81 9.65
N LYS A 67 -11.97 6.06 10.07
CA LYS A 67 -11.02 7.15 9.79
C LYS A 67 -9.61 6.88 10.33
N ASP A 68 -9.48 6.14 11.43
CA ASP A 68 -8.18 5.83 12.01
C ASP A 68 -7.47 4.71 11.24
N ASP A 69 -8.21 3.69 10.81
CA ASP A 69 -7.69 2.68 9.87
C ASP A 69 -7.24 3.31 8.54
N LEU A 70 -7.99 4.30 8.04
CA LEU A 70 -7.66 5.04 6.83
C LEU A 70 -6.34 5.84 6.97
N LYS A 71 -6.04 6.39 8.16
CA LYS A 71 -4.73 7.02 8.42
C LYS A 71 -3.61 5.98 8.40
N PHE A 72 -3.87 4.80 8.95
CA PHE A 72 -2.93 3.69 8.91
C PHE A 72 -2.64 3.24 7.46
N PHE A 73 -3.66 3.17 6.61
CA PHE A 73 -3.48 2.88 5.18
C PHE A 73 -2.70 3.97 4.44
N ASP A 74 -2.87 5.24 4.82
CA ASP A 74 -2.09 6.37 4.24
C ASP A 74 -0.59 6.21 4.48
N ASN A 75 -0.19 5.75 5.67
CA ASN A 75 1.21 5.47 5.98
C ASN A 75 1.78 4.38 5.07
N ILE A 76 1.02 3.31 4.83
CA ILE A 76 1.42 2.22 3.93
C ILE A 76 1.53 2.72 2.48
N MET A 77 0.54 3.50 2.00
CA MET A 77 0.59 4.08 0.66
C MET A 77 1.82 4.98 0.48
N ARG A 78 2.09 5.84 1.47
CA ARG A 78 3.29 6.70 1.48
C ARG A 78 4.57 5.87 1.44
N ARG A 79 4.64 4.75 2.15
CA ARG A 79 5.79 3.83 2.10
C ARG A 79 5.98 3.24 0.70
N HIS A 80 4.92 2.78 0.04
CA HIS A 80 5.00 2.29 -1.34
C HIS A 80 5.49 3.38 -2.30
N SER A 81 4.96 4.59 -2.20
CA SER A 81 5.42 5.72 -3.01
C SER A 81 6.89 6.06 -2.74
N ASN A 82 7.31 6.08 -1.47
CA ASN A 82 8.70 6.33 -1.09
C ASN A 82 9.64 5.24 -1.61
N GLN A 83 9.23 3.97 -1.57
CA GLN A 83 10.01 2.87 -2.11
C GLN A 83 10.16 2.97 -3.63
N LEU A 84 9.10 3.33 -4.36
CA LEU A 84 9.18 3.56 -5.79
C LEU A 84 10.12 4.74 -6.13
N LEU A 85 10.02 5.84 -5.38
CA LEU A 85 10.92 6.98 -5.52
C LEU A 85 12.37 6.60 -5.21
N PHE A 86 12.59 5.81 -4.17
CA PHE A 86 13.91 5.33 -3.77
C PHE A 86 14.57 4.46 -4.85
N GLU A 87 13.82 3.55 -5.47
CA GLU A 87 14.33 2.76 -6.60
C GLU A 87 14.65 3.62 -7.82
N LYS A 88 13.84 4.64 -8.12
CA LYS A 88 14.14 5.62 -9.19
C LYS A 88 15.39 6.44 -8.88
N LEU A 89 15.58 6.87 -7.64
CA LEU A 89 16.71 7.71 -7.19
C LEU A 89 18.04 6.93 -7.07
N LYS A 90 17.99 5.61 -7.11
CA LYS A 90 19.17 4.75 -7.18
C LYS A 90 19.73 4.63 -8.59
N ASP A 91 18.97 4.99 -9.62
CA ASP A 91 19.40 4.90 -11.01
C ASP A 91 20.59 5.86 -11.26
N LYS A 92 21.58 5.41 -12.04
CA LYS A 92 22.83 6.14 -12.31
C LYS A 92 22.69 7.19 -13.42
N SER A 93 21.48 7.41 -13.91
CA SER A 93 21.13 8.33 -14.99
C SER A 93 20.91 9.79 -14.52
N HIS A 94 21.18 10.13 -13.26
CA HIS A 94 20.90 11.46 -12.73
C HIS A 94 21.92 12.53 -13.14
N ASP A 95 21.41 13.64 -13.71
CA ASP A 95 22.24 14.67 -14.31
C ASP A 95 22.69 15.77 -13.32
N THR A 96 21.93 16.06 -12.26
CA THR A 96 22.26 17.18 -11.35
C THR A 96 23.22 16.77 -10.22
N PRO A 97 24.08 17.67 -9.73
CA PRO A 97 24.95 17.40 -8.57
C PRO A 97 24.19 16.98 -7.31
N GLU A 98 23.02 17.57 -7.06
CA GLU A 98 22.17 17.30 -5.88
C GLU A 98 21.59 15.88 -5.93
N GLN A 99 21.07 15.47 -7.10
CA GLN A 99 20.54 14.12 -7.29
C GLN A 99 21.65 13.07 -7.15
N ARG A 100 22.86 13.36 -7.66
CA ARG A 100 24.03 12.48 -7.49
C ARG A 100 24.44 12.34 -6.02
N LEU A 101 24.34 13.40 -5.22
CA LEU A 101 24.61 13.33 -3.80
C LEU A 101 23.59 12.43 -3.09
N VAL A 102 22.29 12.63 -3.37
CA VAL A 102 21.22 11.78 -2.84
C VAL A 102 21.49 10.32 -3.19
N GLN A 103 21.75 10.01 -4.46
CA GLN A 103 22.05 8.66 -4.91
C GLN A 103 23.20 8.00 -4.14
N LYS A 104 24.33 8.69 -3.98
CA LYS A 104 25.48 8.17 -3.24
C LYS A 104 25.12 7.82 -1.80
N THR A 105 24.32 8.66 -1.16
CA THR A 105 23.80 8.42 0.20
C THR A 105 22.88 7.20 0.23
N LEU A 106 21.93 7.07 -0.70
CA LEU A 106 20.99 5.93 -0.75
C LEU A 106 21.67 4.60 -1.09
N GLN A 107 22.77 4.62 -1.84
CA GLN A 107 23.56 3.43 -2.19
C GLN A 107 24.53 3.00 -1.08
N HIS A 108 24.72 3.82 -0.05
CA HIS A 108 25.62 3.49 1.04
C HIS A 108 25.07 2.30 1.87
N PRO A 109 25.88 1.26 2.17
CA PRO A 109 25.40 0.06 2.87
C PRO A 109 24.76 0.32 4.24
N LEU A 110 25.16 1.39 4.92
CA LEU A 110 24.61 1.76 6.23
C LEU A 110 23.28 2.54 6.14
N TYR A 111 22.94 3.10 4.98
CA TYR A 111 21.74 3.94 4.85
C TYR A 111 20.45 3.20 5.28
N PRO A 112 20.19 1.95 4.86
CA PRO A 112 19.00 1.23 5.32
C PRO A 112 19.00 0.92 6.82
N LEU A 113 20.16 0.91 7.48
CA LEU A 113 20.27 0.68 8.92
C LEU A 113 20.04 1.97 9.70
N ASP A 114 20.68 3.06 9.27
CA ASP A 114 20.63 4.36 9.95
C ASP A 114 19.31 5.11 9.71
N TYR A 115 18.63 4.84 8.58
CA TYR A 115 17.37 5.47 8.19
C TYR A 115 16.18 4.50 8.16
N ALA A 116 16.31 3.33 8.79
CA ALA A 116 15.17 2.47 9.11
C ALA A 116 14.42 3.02 10.33
N PHE A 117 13.59 4.03 10.10
CA PHE A 117 12.63 4.46 11.12
C PHE A 117 11.55 3.39 11.23
N ALA A 118 11.47 2.73 12.39
CA ALA A 118 10.27 1.98 12.75
C ALA A 118 9.10 2.95 12.68
N GLU A 119 8.03 2.55 11.99
CA GLU A 119 6.76 3.27 12.08
C GLU A 119 6.50 3.49 13.56
N LEU A 120 6.41 4.76 13.97
CA LEU A 120 5.99 5.15 15.31
C LEU A 120 4.91 4.17 15.75
N GLU A 121 5.23 3.38 16.78
CA GLU A 121 4.23 2.59 17.46
C GLU A 121 3.04 3.51 17.80
N MET A 122 1.85 2.90 17.77
CA MET A 122 0.53 3.41 18.17
C MET A 122 -0.38 3.83 17.02
#